data_AF-A0A7W0WXR1-F1
#
_entry.id   AF-A0A7W0WXR1-F1
#
_cell.length_a   1.000
_cell.length_b   1.000
_cell.length_c   1.000
_cell.angle_alpha   90.00
_cell.angle_beta   90.00
_cell.angle_gamma   90.00
#
_symmetry.space_group_name_H-M   'P 1'
#
loop_
_entity.id
_entity.type
_entity.pdbx_description
1 polymer ?
#
loop_
_entity_poly.entity_id
_entity_poly.type
_entity_poly.pdbx_seq_one_letter_code
_entity_poly.pdbx_strand_id
1 'polypeptide(L)'
;MFARARKLAQRGIDAALVVRDRVRAARTLPPRRSRLERFGAIVQLGVPRALVFVDRAFARRVLRVRDNEPAMWAGEEPALGAHVLSAPLEAHLQLTNKCTAGCQGCYTGASAEGAPNE
;
A
#
# COMPACT_ATOMS: atom_id res chain seq x y z
N MET A 1 -21.74 -22.71 -31.42
CA MET A 1 -20.56 -21.86 -31.71
C MET A 1 -20.79 -20.39 -31.33
N PHE A 2 -21.92 -19.78 -31.70
CA PHE A 2 -22.25 -18.37 -31.44
C PHE A 2 -22.25 -17.92 -29.96
N ALA A 3 -22.71 -18.76 -29.02
CA ALA A 3 -22.72 -18.42 -27.59
C ALA A 3 -21.31 -18.23 -27.00
N ARG A 4 -20.32 -19.01 -27.45
CA ARG A 4 -18.92 -18.87 -27.03
C ARG A 4 -18.29 -17.60 -27.60
N ALA A 5 -18.54 -17.29 -28.88
CA ALA A 5 -18.07 -16.06 -29.52
C ALA A 5 -18.63 -14.81 -28.83
N ARG A 6 -19.94 -14.80 -28.51
CA ARG A 6 -20.57 -13.69 -27.77
C ARG A 6 -19.99 -13.50 -26.36
N LYS A 7 -19.71 -14.61 -25.64
CA LYS A 7 -19.09 -14.55 -24.30
C LYS A 7 -17.65 -14.04 -24.35
N LEU A 8 -16.89 -14.39 -25.38
CA LEU A 8 -15.55 -13.85 -25.62
C LEU A 8 -15.58 -12.36 -25.97
N ALA A 9 -16.50 -11.94 -26.84
CA ALA A 9 -16.69 -10.53 -27.18
C ALA A 9 -17.08 -9.70 -25.95
N GLN A 10 -18.01 -10.18 -25.14
CA GLN A 10 -18.42 -9.52 -23.89
C GLN A 10 -17.23 -9.34 -22.94
N ARG A 11 -16.42 -10.37 -22.73
CA ARG A 11 -15.20 -10.31 -21.91
C ARG A 11 -14.18 -9.29 -22.44
N GLY A 12 -14.03 -9.20 -23.76
CA GLY A 12 -13.18 -8.21 -24.40
C GLY A 12 -13.64 -6.78 -24.14
N ILE A 13 -14.95 -6.53 -24.25
CA ILE A 13 -15.57 -5.24 -23.94
C ILE A 13 -15.39 -4.89 -22.46
N ASP A 14 -15.69 -5.81 -21.55
CA ASP A 14 -15.55 -5.60 -20.11
C ASP A 14 -14.10 -5.27 -19.72
N ALA A 15 -13.13 -6.01 -20.28
CA ALA A 15 -11.71 -5.76 -20.07
C ALA A 15 -11.29 -4.37 -20.57
N ALA A 16 -11.74 -3.97 -21.76
CA ALA A 16 -11.44 -2.67 -22.33
C ALA A 16 -12.02 -1.53 -21.48
N LEU A 17 -13.24 -1.68 -20.98
CA LEU A 17 -13.88 -0.70 -20.09
C LEU A 17 -13.12 -0.57 -18.76
N VAL A 18 -12.72 -1.70 -18.15
CA VAL A 18 -11.91 -1.70 -16.91
C VAL A 18 -10.57 -0.99 -17.12
N VAL A 19 -9.88 -1.26 -18.24
CA VAL A 19 -8.60 -0.58 -18.55
C VAL A 19 -8.81 0.91 -18.74
N ARG A 20 -9.82 1.31 -19.52
CA ARG A 20 -10.16 2.73 -19.75
C ARG A 20 -10.43 3.46 -18.44
N ASP A 21 -11.25 2.87 -17.57
CA ASP A 21 -11.64 3.50 -16.31
C ASP A 21 -10.45 3.60 -15.34
N ARG A 22 -9.55 2.60 -15.32
CA ARG A 22 -8.29 2.66 -14.57
C ARG A 22 -7.37 3.76 -15.08
N VAL A 23 -7.18 3.89 -16.39
CA VAL A 23 -6.34 4.94 -16.99
C VAL A 23 -6.90 6.33 -16.68
N ARG A 24 -8.22 6.51 -16.78
CA ARG A 24 -8.88 7.77 -16.42
C ARG A 24 -8.68 8.10 -14.95
N ALA A 25 -8.90 7.13 -14.06
CA ALA A 25 -8.78 7.32 -12.63
C ALA A 25 -7.33 7.54 -12.16
N ALA A 26 -6.34 6.91 -12.80
CA ALA A 26 -4.91 7.14 -12.53
C ALA A 26 -4.47 8.58 -12.91
N ARG A 27 -5.12 9.20 -13.89
CA ARG A 27 -4.86 10.61 -14.26
C ARG A 27 -5.48 11.62 -13.31
N THR A 28 -6.59 11.27 -12.67
CA THR A 28 -7.37 12.20 -11.82
C THR A 28 -7.12 12.02 -10.33
N LEU A 29 -6.60 10.87 -9.90
CA LEU A 29 -6.37 10.58 -8.49
C LEU A 29 -4.87 10.72 -8.16
N PRO A 30 -4.45 11.83 -7.52
CA PRO A 30 -3.09 11.95 -7.02
C PRO A 30 -2.79 10.85 -5.98
N PRO A 31 -1.49 10.54 -5.72
CA PRO A 31 -1.11 9.73 -4.57
C PRO A 31 -1.75 10.29 -3.31
N ARG A 32 -2.39 9.43 -2.52
CA ARG A 32 -3.19 9.88 -1.37
C ARG A 32 -2.29 10.30 -0.21
N ARG A 33 -1.23 9.54 0.01
CA ARG A 33 -0.23 9.72 1.08
C ARG A 33 1.12 9.18 0.62
N SER A 34 2.19 9.76 1.13
CA SER A 34 3.55 9.29 0.94
C SER A 34 4.35 9.44 2.22
N ARG A 35 5.18 8.44 2.53
CA ARG A 35 6.21 8.52 3.57
C ARG A 35 7.56 8.53 2.88
N LEU A 36 8.36 9.56 3.16
CA LEU A 36 9.72 9.63 2.65
C LEU A 36 10.60 8.64 3.43
N GLU A 37 11.53 7.99 2.72
CA GLU A 37 12.48 7.01 3.24
C GLU A 37 13.88 7.32 2.70
N ARG A 38 14.93 6.79 3.33
CA ARG A 38 16.32 7.01 2.85
C ARG A 38 16.53 6.53 1.41
N PHE A 39 15.86 5.44 1.03
CA PHE A 39 15.91 4.88 -0.32
C PHE A 39 15.03 5.63 -1.34
N GLY A 40 14.14 6.53 -0.90
CA GLY A 40 13.13 7.14 -1.76
C GLY A 40 11.84 7.39 -1.01
N ALA A 41 10.77 6.68 -1.36
CA ALA A 41 9.49 6.83 -0.69
C ALA A 41 8.64 5.57 -0.69
N ILE A 42 7.72 5.51 0.27
CA ILE A 42 6.57 4.61 0.26
C ILE A 42 5.37 5.45 -0.17
N VAL A 43 4.73 5.07 -1.27
CA VAL A 43 3.65 5.85 -1.90
C VAL A 43 2.36 5.05 -1.92
N GLN A 44 1.27 5.65 -1.43
CA GLN A 44 -0.07 5.09 -1.53
C GLN A 44 -0.74 5.55 -2.84
N LEU A 45 -0.84 4.64 -3.80
CA LEU A 45 -1.46 4.89 -5.10
C LEU A 45 -2.99 4.89 -4.99
N GLY A 46 -3.62 5.81 -5.73
CA GLY A 46 -5.06 5.82 -5.90
C GLY A 46 -5.55 4.69 -6.82
N VAL A 47 -4.82 4.43 -7.92
CA VAL A 47 -5.14 3.40 -8.93
C VAL A 47 -3.86 2.81 -9.55
N PRO A 48 -3.68 1.47 -9.53
CA PRO A 48 -4.41 0.54 -8.66
C PRO A 48 -4.18 0.92 -7.19
N ARG A 49 -5.11 0.53 -6.30
CA ARG A 49 -4.92 0.75 -4.87
C ARG A 49 -3.77 -0.14 -4.39
N ALA A 50 -2.62 0.47 -4.15
CA ALA A 50 -1.41 -0.23 -3.76
C ALA A 50 -0.53 0.68 -2.90
N LEU A 51 0.23 0.05 -2.00
CA LEU A 51 1.35 0.67 -1.31
C LEU A 51 2.61 0.23 -2.04
N VAL A 52 3.37 1.18 -2.60
CA VAL A 52 4.55 0.88 -3.42
C VAL A 52 5.80 1.53 -2.85
N PHE A 53 6.92 0.82 -2.94
CA PHE A 53 8.25 1.28 -2.56
C PHE A 53 8.93 1.78 -3.83
N VAL A 54 9.40 3.03 -3.83
CA VAL A 54 9.96 3.67 -5.01
C VAL A 54 11.28 4.34 -4.67
N ASP A 55 12.21 4.35 -5.63
CA ASP A 55 13.51 5.03 -5.52
C ASP A 55 13.35 6.57 -5.46
N ARG A 56 14.45 7.28 -5.17
CA ARG A 56 14.41 8.75 -5.07
C ARG A 56 14.03 9.39 -6.42
N ALA A 57 14.48 8.83 -7.55
CA ALA A 57 14.21 9.38 -8.89
C ALA A 57 12.72 9.34 -9.24
N PHE A 58 12.04 8.24 -8.96
CA PHE A 58 10.62 8.06 -9.16
C PHE A 58 9.82 8.89 -8.14
N ALA A 59 10.24 8.88 -6.86
CA ALA A 59 9.62 9.70 -5.81
C ALA A 59 9.61 11.20 -6.18
N ARG A 60 10.73 11.75 -6.67
CA ARG A 60 10.81 13.14 -7.15
C ARG A 60 9.74 13.46 -8.19
N ARG A 61 9.57 12.58 -9.18
CA ARG A 61 8.59 12.76 -10.26
C ARG A 61 7.16 12.71 -9.75
N VAL A 62 6.81 11.71 -8.95
CA VAL A 62 5.41 11.48 -8.55
C VAL A 62 4.96 12.36 -7.39
N LEU A 63 5.88 12.76 -6.52
CA LEU A 63 5.61 13.67 -5.40
C LEU A 63 5.85 15.14 -5.75
N ARG A 64 6.34 15.43 -6.97
CA ARG A 64 6.66 16.79 -7.45
C ARG A 64 7.60 17.54 -6.50
N VAL A 65 8.62 16.84 -5.98
CA VAL A 65 9.72 17.47 -5.21
C VAL A 65 10.53 18.30 -6.20
N ARG A 66 10.45 19.64 -6.10
CA ARG A 66 11.11 20.57 -7.04
C ARG A 66 12.17 21.41 -6.36
N ASP A 67 11.78 22.21 -5.38
CA ASP A 67 12.63 23.30 -4.90
C ASP A 67 13.26 23.05 -3.53
N ASN A 68 12.85 21.97 -2.83
CA ASN A 68 13.39 21.59 -1.52
C ASN A 68 13.44 20.06 -1.40
N GLU A 69 14.63 19.48 -1.57
CA GLU A 69 14.79 18.05 -1.35
C GLU A 69 14.65 17.69 0.14
N PRO A 70 14.05 16.53 0.47
CA PRO A 70 14.05 16.01 1.81
C PRO A 70 15.47 15.88 2.37
N ALA A 71 15.71 16.39 3.59
CA ALA A 71 17.00 16.27 4.26
C ALA A 71 17.49 14.82 4.38
N MET A 72 16.57 13.85 4.47
CA MET A 72 16.90 12.43 4.53
C MET A 72 17.45 11.84 3.22
N TRP A 73 17.38 12.60 2.13
CA TRP A 73 17.99 12.27 0.83
C TRP A 73 19.33 12.98 0.63
N ALA A 74 19.84 13.71 1.63
CA ALA A 74 21.17 14.30 1.54
C ALA A 74 22.25 13.20 1.37
N GLY A 75 23.20 13.44 0.47
CA GLY A 75 24.27 12.51 0.13
C GLY A 75 23.86 11.47 -0.92
N GLU A 76 24.74 10.47 -1.12
CA GLU A 76 24.53 9.44 -2.13
C GLU A 76 23.29 8.59 -1.88
N GLU A 77 22.71 8.08 -2.97
CA GLU A 77 21.57 7.16 -2.89
C GLU A 77 22.07 5.77 -2.48
N PRO A 78 21.56 5.20 -1.37
CA PRO A 78 22.02 3.92 -0.86
C PRO A 78 21.56 2.78 -1.76
N ALA A 79 22.33 1.69 -1.77
CA ALA A 79 21.91 0.45 -2.41
C ALA A 79 20.58 -0.07 -1.83
N LEU A 80 19.79 -0.78 -2.64
CA LEU A 80 18.53 -1.36 -2.19
C LEU A 80 18.78 -2.35 -1.03
N GLY A 81 18.05 -2.17 0.07
CA GLY A 81 18.20 -2.99 1.28
C GLY A 81 19.35 -2.59 2.21
N ALA A 82 20.13 -1.55 1.89
CA ALA A 82 21.20 -1.07 2.76
C ALA A 82 20.70 -0.42 4.06
N HIS A 83 19.41 -0.08 4.15
CA HIS A 83 18.80 0.49 5.34
C HIS A 83 17.47 -0.19 5.67
N VAL A 84 17.18 -0.24 6.97
CA VAL A 84 15.84 -0.58 7.48
C VAL A 84 14.86 0.57 7.27
N LEU A 85 13.56 0.27 7.34
CA LEU A 85 12.51 1.28 7.29
C LEU A 85 12.60 2.21 8.50
N SER A 86 12.37 3.51 8.29
CA SER A 86 12.38 4.50 9.37
C SER A 86 11.28 4.29 10.42
N ALA A 87 10.20 3.61 10.06
CA ALA A 87 9.10 3.23 10.95
C ALA A 87 8.34 2.00 10.42
N PRO A 88 7.55 1.29 11.26
CA PRO A 88 6.66 0.20 10.83
C PRO A 88 5.70 0.65 9.72
N LEU A 89 5.31 -0.27 8.83
CA LEU A 89 4.27 -0.03 7.81
C LEU A 89 2.88 -0.08 8.43
N GLU A 90 2.72 -0.96 9.41
CA GLU A 90 1.47 -1.27 10.08
C GLU A 90 1.77 -1.54 11.54
N ALA A 91 0.91 -1.05 12.42
CA ALA A 91 0.96 -1.31 13.85
C ALA A 91 -0.42 -1.79 14.29
N HIS A 92 -0.48 -2.96 14.91
CA HIS A 92 -1.71 -3.50 15.48
C HIS A 92 -1.69 -3.18 16.96
N LEU A 93 -2.63 -2.33 17.38
CA LEU A 93 -2.82 -2.00 18.79
C LEU A 93 -4.01 -2.78 19.32
N GLN A 94 -3.73 -3.76 20.17
CA GLN A 94 -4.75 -4.45 20.91
C GLN A 94 -4.94 -3.73 22.25
N LEU A 95 -6.09 -3.07 22.41
CA LEU A 95 -6.39 -2.28 23.62
C LEU A 95 -6.66 -3.16 24.85
N THR A 96 -7.20 -4.36 24.62
CA THR A 96 -7.48 -5.35 25.65
C THR A 96 -7.46 -6.75 25.07
N ASN A 97 -7.12 -7.75 25.88
CA ASN A 97 -7.30 -9.17 25.55
C ASN A 97 -8.55 -9.76 26.21
N LYS A 98 -9.44 -8.93 26.77
CA LYS A 98 -10.74 -9.38 27.28
C LYS A 98 -11.70 -9.70 26.14
N CYS A 99 -12.03 -10.97 25.97
CA CYS A 99 -12.96 -11.48 24.97
C CYS A 99 -13.69 -12.72 25.49
N THR A 100 -15.02 -12.66 25.56
CA THR A 100 -15.87 -13.76 26.10
C THR A 100 -16.15 -14.87 25.09
N ALA A 101 -15.63 -14.78 23.85
CA ALA A 101 -15.89 -15.75 22.80
C ALA A 101 -15.26 -17.14 23.08
N GLY A 102 -14.19 -17.21 23.87
CA GLY A 102 -13.59 -18.48 24.32
C GLY A 102 -13.04 -19.37 23.19
N CYS A 103 -12.61 -18.78 22.08
CA CYS A 103 -12.17 -19.52 20.90
C CYS A 103 -10.89 -20.33 21.19
N GLN A 104 -10.94 -21.66 20.98
CA GLN A 104 -9.78 -22.55 21.17
C GLN A 104 -8.58 -22.23 20.25
N GLY A 105 -8.81 -21.54 19.13
CA GLY A 105 -7.79 -21.14 18.16
C GLY A 105 -7.45 -19.64 18.20
N CYS A 106 -7.69 -18.95 19.31
CA CYS A 106 -7.42 -17.51 19.39
C CYS A 106 -5.91 -17.22 19.36
N TYR A 107 -5.41 -16.71 18.24
CA TYR A 107 -3.98 -16.42 18.08
C TYR A 107 -3.48 -15.29 19.00
N THR A 108 -4.37 -14.42 19.48
CA THR A 108 -4.03 -13.35 20.44
C THR A 108 -4.07 -13.83 21.89
N GLY A 109 -4.53 -15.05 22.16
CA GLY A 109 -4.67 -15.55 23.53
C GLY A 109 -5.75 -14.85 24.36
N ALA A 110 -6.70 -14.18 23.72
CA ALA A 110 -7.77 -13.45 24.39
C ALA A 110 -8.73 -14.39 25.15
N SER A 111 -9.11 -13.99 26.37
CA SER A 111 -9.95 -14.74 27.31
C SER A 111 -10.93 -13.79 28.01
N ALA A 112 -11.88 -14.30 28.79
CA ALA A 112 -12.77 -13.41 29.57
C ALA A 112 -11.99 -12.60 30.63
N GLU A 113 -10.89 -13.17 31.14
CA GLU A 113 -10.05 -12.60 32.18
C GLU A 113 -9.01 -11.61 31.63
N GLY A 114 -8.68 -11.71 30.34
CA GLY A 114 -7.57 -10.99 29.70
C GLY A 114 -6.28 -11.82 29.62
N ALA A 115 -5.22 -11.22 29.09
CA ALA A 115 -3.91 -11.87 29.02
C ALA A 115 -3.18 -11.78 30.36
N PRO A 116 -2.22 -12.68 30.67
CA PRO A 116 -1.40 -12.55 31.86
C PRO A 116 -0.66 -11.20 31.87
N ASN A 117 -0.85 -10.43 32.94
CA ASN A 117 -0.27 -9.08 33.16
C ASN A 117 -0.88 -7.94 32.34
N GLU A 118 -2.11 -8.11 31.86
CA GLU A 118 -2.99 -6.99 31.47
C GLU A 118 -3.65 -6.31 32.67
#